data_AF-A0A315YHR1-F1
#
_entry.id   AF-A0A315YHR1-F1
#
_cell.length_a   1.000
_cell.length_b   1.000
_cell.length_c   1.000
_cell.angle_alpha   90.00
_cell.angle_beta   90.00
_cell.angle_gamma   90.00
#
_symmetry.space_group_name_H-M   'P 1'
#
loop_
_entity.id
_entity.type
_entity.pdbx_description
1 polymer ?
#
loop_
_entity_poly.entity_id
_entity_poly.type
_entity_poly.pdbx_seq_one_letter_code
_entity_poly.pdbx_strand_id
1 'polypeptide(L)'
;MTDIIRKTAVFIRANADSAESRHAADALADMIDGRISADEALAILSDSLGCELQIKSPVPNAATAFVVFSSRELRRTLDGGDTALACDIADVLQALPENMYLSDKKAVSAFNKTYIRKFNKKHMSRLPEIV
;
A
#
# COMPACT_ATOMS: atom_id res chain seq x y z
N MET A 1 6.59 1.67 8.93
CA MET A 1 6.05 0.84 7.84
C MET A 1 4.74 1.39 7.30
N THR A 2 3.70 1.59 8.12
CA THR A 2 2.42 2.21 7.69
C THR A 2 2.61 3.57 7.02
N ASP A 3 3.49 4.43 7.57
CA ASP A 3 3.85 5.72 6.94
C ASP A 3 4.45 5.55 5.55
N ILE A 4 5.38 4.59 5.38
CA ILE A 4 6.02 4.29 4.11
C ILE A 4 4.98 3.82 3.09
N ILE A 5 4.12 2.86 3.47
CA ILE A 5 3.03 2.37 2.62
C ILE A 5 2.15 3.53 2.13
N ARG A 6 1.76 4.43 3.04
CA ARG A 6 0.93 5.60 2.69
C ARG A 6 1.67 6.54 1.75
N LYS A 7 2.93 6.87 2.02
CA LYS A 7 3.74 7.75 1.17
C LYS A 7 3.96 7.16 -0.21
N THR A 8 4.30 5.88 -0.31
CA THR A 8 4.44 5.17 -1.58
C THR A 8 3.12 5.16 -2.35
N ALA A 9 2.00 4.91 -1.68
CA ALA A 9 0.68 4.97 -2.32
C ALA A 9 0.33 6.36 -2.84
N VAL A 10 0.61 7.43 -2.07
CA VAL A 10 0.43 8.82 -2.53
C VAL A 10 1.27 9.10 -3.78
N PHE A 11 2.55 8.67 -3.77
CA PHE A 11 3.44 8.84 -4.90
C PHE A 11 2.94 8.11 -6.15
N ILE A 12 2.55 6.85 -6.02
CA ILE A 12 2.02 6.02 -7.12
C ILE A 12 0.75 6.63 -7.69
N ARG A 13 -0.18 7.06 -6.83
CA ARG A 13 -1.42 7.71 -7.27
C ARG A 13 -1.14 8.97 -8.10
N ALA A 14 -0.14 9.76 -7.74
CA ALA A 14 0.22 10.97 -8.46
C ALA A 14 0.94 10.69 -9.79
N ASN A 15 1.53 9.50 -9.97
CA ASN A 15 2.42 9.19 -11.08
C ASN A 15 2.15 7.81 -11.70
N ALA A 16 0.90 7.31 -11.70
CA ALA A 16 0.58 5.90 -11.95
C ALA A 16 1.11 5.32 -13.28
N ASP A 17 1.29 6.15 -14.31
CA ASP A 17 1.82 5.72 -15.62
C ASP A 17 3.36 5.68 -15.68
N SER A 18 4.05 6.23 -14.67
CA SER A 18 5.50 6.39 -14.62
C SER A 18 6.28 5.09 -14.34
N ALA A 19 7.53 5.03 -14.79
CA ALA A 19 8.43 3.92 -14.49
C ALA A 19 8.81 3.90 -13.01
N GLU A 20 8.91 5.07 -12.42
CA GLU A 20 9.22 5.31 -11.02
C GLU A 20 8.11 4.73 -10.12
N SER A 21 6.85 4.85 -10.52
CA SER A 21 5.73 4.24 -9.76
C SER A 21 5.76 2.71 -9.79
N ARG A 22 6.12 2.11 -10.92
CA ARG A 22 6.34 0.66 -11.02
C ARG A 22 7.49 0.24 -10.11
N HIS A 23 8.62 0.95 -10.19
CA HIS A 23 9.80 0.66 -9.38
C HIS A 23 9.53 0.79 -7.87
N ALA A 24 8.78 1.82 -7.46
CA ALA A 24 8.37 2.01 -6.07
C ALA A 24 7.40 0.92 -5.59
N ALA A 25 6.46 0.49 -6.44
CA ALA A 25 5.55 -0.62 -6.11
C ALA A 25 6.28 -1.96 -5.96
N ASP A 26 7.25 -2.23 -6.84
CA ASP A 26 8.11 -3.41 -6.78
C ASP A 26 8.91 -3.45 -5.47
N ALA A 27 9.62 -2.36 -5.16
CA ALA A 27 10.41 -2.27 -3.93
C ALA A 27 9.55 -2.45 -2.67
N LEU A 28 8.34 -1.87 -2.64
CA LEU A 28 7.40 -2.06 -1.54
C LEU A 28 6.94 -3.52 -1.42
N ALA A 29 6.56 -4.14 -2.53
CA ALA A 29 6.09 -5.53 -2.54
C ALA A 29 7.21 -6.52 -2.19
N ASP A 30 8.40 -6.35 -2.74
CA ASP A 30 9.55 -7.22 -2.50
C ASP A 30 10.07 -7.07 -1.05
N MET A 31 10.00 -5.88 -0.46
CA MET A 31 10.26 -5.68 0.98
C MET A 31 9.25 -6.44 1.85
N ILE A 32 7.96 -6.32 1.55
CA ILE A 32 6.89 -6.99 2.29
C ILE A 32 7.01 -8.52 2.19
N ASP A 33 7.43 -9.00 1.01
CA ASP A 33 7.64 -10.42 0.75
C ASP A 33 8.99 -10.94 1.29
N GLY A 34 9.84 -10.06 1.82
CA GLY A 34 11.17 -10.41 2.35
C GLY A 34 12.15 -10.87 1.26
N ARG A 35 11.93 -10.48 0.00
CA ARG A 35 12.83 -10.79 -1.13
C ARG A 35 14.07 -9.90 -1.16
N ILE A 36 13.91 -8.66 -0.72
CA ILE A 36 14.99 -7.70 -0.50
C ILE A 36 15.02 -7.28 0.97
N SER A 37 16.17 -6.78 1.42
CA SER A 37 16.28 -6.27 2.79
C SER A 37 15.46 -5.00 2.97
N ALA A 38 15.09 -4.69 4.22
CA ALA A 38 14.36 -3.46 4.53
C ALA A 38 15.19 -2.21 4.17
N ASP A 39 16.51 -2.23 4.40
CA ASP A 39 17.40 -1.10 4.10
C ASP A 39 17.53 -0.86 2.58
N GLU A 40 17.65 -1.94 1.80
CA GLU A 40 17.68 -1.87 0.34
C GLU A 40 16.37 -1.30 -0.22
N ALA A 41 15.23 -1.79 0.26
CA ALA A 41 13.93 -1.27 -0.13
C ALA A 41 13.74 0.20 0.24
N LEU A 42 14.19 0.60 1.44
CA LEU A 42 14.13 2.00 1.88
C LEU A 42 14.98 2.91 1.00
N ALA A 43 16.16 2.46 0.57
CA ALA A 43 17.01 3.22 -0.34
C ALA A 43 16.31 3.43 -1.69
N ILE A 44 15.76 2.37 -2.29
CA ILE A 44 15.02 2.44 -3.57
C ILE A 44 13.79 3.35 -3.46
N LEU A 45 13.01 3.19 -2.40
CA LEU A 45 11.82 4.00 -2.18
C LEU A 45 12.19 5.46 -1.90
N SER A 46 13.26 5.72 -1.16
CA SER A 46 13.69 7.10 -0.88
C SER A 46 14.15 7.83 -2.13
N ASP A 47 14.87 7.14 -3.01
CA ASP A 47 15.27 7.64 -4.33
C ASP A 47 14.05 7.93 -5.21
N SER A 48 13.13 6.95 -5.31
CA SER A 48 11.91 7.08 -6.13
C SER A 48 11.00 8.22 -5.66
N LEU A 49 10.83 8.37 -4.33
CA LEU A 49 9.95 9.37 -3.75
C LEU A 49 10.63 10.75 -3.57
N GLY A 50 11.95 10.84 -3.77
CA GLY A 50 12.73 12.05 -3.52
C GLY A 50 12.71 12.50 -2.05
N CYS A 51 12.55 11.58 -1.10
CA CYS A 51 12.52 11.91 0.33
C CYS A 51 13.10 10.78 1.18
N GLU A 52 13.72 11.11 2.31
CA GLU A 52 14.25 10.11 3.23
C GLU A 52 13.11 9.35 3.94
N LEU A 53 13.18 8.02 3.90
CA LEU A 53 12.22 7.13 4.54
C LEU A 53 12.86 6.35 5.68
N GLN A 54 12.09 6.17 6.76
CA GLN A 54 12.52 5.40 7.93
C GLN A 54 11.36 4.56 8.46
N ILE A 55 11.63 3.32 8.85
CA ILE A 55 10.64 2.44 9.49
C ILE A 55 10.50 2.83 10.96
N LYS A 56 9.52 3.69 11.26
CA LYS A 56 9.21 4.08 12.66
C LYS A 56 8.54 2.97 13.47
N SER A 57 7.77 2.12 12.81
CA SER A 57 6.99 1.05 13.43
C SER A 57 6.61 -0.03 12.42
N PRO A 58 6.47 -1.30 12.83
CA PRO A 58 5.95 -2.35 11.96
C PRO A 58 4.45 -2.15 11.67
N VAL A 59 3.92 -2.85 10.67
CA VAL A 59 2.47 -2.96 10.46
C VAL A 59 1.90 -3.87 11.55
N PRO A 60 0.84 -3.46 12.27
CA PRO A 60 0.17 -4.32 13.24
C PRO A 60 -0.40 -5.58 12.58
N ASN A 61 -0.38 -6.70 13.30
CA ASN A 61 -0.81 -8.00 12.78
C ASN A 61 -2.24 -7.98 12.19
N ALA A 62 -3.14 -7.18 12.79
CA ALA A 62 -4.50 -6.92 12.33
C ALA A 62 -4.61 -6.47 10.86
N ALA A 63 -3.62 -5.73 10.37
CA ALA A 63 -3.59 -5.17 9.03
C ALA A 63 -2.61 -5.88 8.07
N THR A 64 -1.82 -6.85 8.56
CA THR A 64 -0.76 -7.50 7.77
C THR A 64 -1.32 -8.15 6.50
N ALA A 65 -2.39 -8.95 6.61
CA ALA A 65 -2.97 -9.63 5.45
C ALA A 65 -3.47 -8.62 4.39
N PHE A 66 -4.10 -7.53 4.84
CA PHE A 66 -4.52 -6.44 3.98
C PHE A 66 -3.36 -5.77 3.26
N VAL A 67 -2.31 -5.40 3.99
CA VAL A 67 -1.14 -4.73 3.41
C VAL A 67 -0.41 -5.62 2.41
N VAL A 68 -0.19 -6.89 2.75
CA VAL A 68 0.48 -7.86 1.86
C VAL A 68 -0.29 -8.03 0.57
N PHE A 69 -1.59 -8.30 0.66
CA PHE A 69 -2.42 -8.53 -0.53
C PHE A 69 -2.51 -7.28 -1.39
N SER A 70 -2.80 -6.13 -0.78
CA SER A 70 -3.00 -4.87 -1.51
C SER A 70 -1.73 -4.38 -2.18
N SER A 71 -0.56 -4.55 -1.55
CA SER A 71 0.72 -4.13 -2.16
C SER A 71 1.09 -5.02 -3.36
N ARG A 72 0.80 -6.32 -3.29
CA ARG A 72 1.00 -7.24 -4.42
C ARG A 72 0.06 -6.96 -5.57
N GLU A 73 -1.22 -6.71 -5.29
CA GLU A 73 -2.19 -6.34 -6.32
C GLU A 73 -1.86 -4.98 -6.94
N LEU A 74 -1.34 -4.02 -6.16
CA LEU A 74 -0.87 -2.74 -6.69
C LEU A 74 0.25 -2.93 -7.71
N ARG A 75 1.28 -3.70 -7.36
CA ARG A 75 2.35 -4.06 -8.30
C ARG A 75 1.81 -4.74 -9.55
N ARG A 76 1.00 -5.78 -9.38
CA ARG A 76 0.43 -6.56 -10.49
C ARG A 76 -0.40 -5.70 -11.45
N THR A 77 -1.16 -4.74 -10.93
CA THR A 77 -2.02 -3.87 -11.73
C THR A 77 -1.21 -2.83 -12.50
N LEU A 78 -0.15 -2.29 -11.90
CA LEU A 78 0.82 -1.45 -12.61
C LEU A 78 1.58 -2.22 -13.71
N ASP A 79 2.00 -3.46 -13.45
CA ASP A 79 2.64 -4.34 -14.44
C ASP A 79 1.69 -4.68 -15.60
N GLY A 80 0.41 -4.84 -15.30
CA GLY A 80 -0.65 -5.07 -16.28
C GLY A 80 -1.11 -3.81 -17.03
N GLY A 81 -0.61 -2.63 -16.66
CA GLY A 81 -0.98 -1.35 -17.27
C GLY A 81 -2.39 -0.84 -16.91
N ASP A 82 -3.04 -1.41 -15.89
CA ASP A 82 -4.35 -0.92 -15.40
C ASP A 82 -4.13 0.18 -14.36
N THR A 83 -3.84 1.38 -14.84
CA THR A 83 -3.49 2.51 -13.98
C THR A 83 -4.68 3.09 -13.24
N ALA A 84 -5.90 2.87 -13.72
CA ALA A 84 -7.12 3.22 -13.01
C ALA A 84 -7.30 2.35 -11.76
N LEU A 85 -7.15 1.03 -11.90
CA LEU A 85 -7.21 0.11 -10.77
C LEU A 85 -6.04 0.33 -9.80
N ALA A 86 -4.82 0.58 -10.31
CA ALA A 86 -3.68 0.91 -9.47
C ALA A 86 -3.92 2.19 -8.64
N CYS A 87 -4.48 3.23 -9.25
CA CYS A 87 -4.90 4.45 -8.53
C CYS A 87 -5.92 4.15 -7.43
N ASP A 88 -6.92 3.32 -7.71
CA ASP A 88 -7.93 2.97 -6.71
C ASP A 88 -7.33 2.15 -5.54
N ILE A 89 -6.38 1.24 -5.81
CA ILE A 89 -5.68 0.49 -4.75
C ILE A 89 -4.80 1.45 -3.93
N ALA A 90 -4.08 2.35 -4.59
CA ALA A 90 -3.30 3.39 -3.94
C ALA A 90 -4.17 4.31 -3.07
N ASP A 91 -5.39 4.63 -3.51
CA ASP A 91 -6.37 5.40 -2.74
C ASP A 91 -6.78 4.69 -1.44
N VAL A 92 -6.89 3.36 -1.45
CA VAL A 92 -7.17 2.58 -0.23
C VAL A 92 -5.94 2.55 0.68
N LEU A 93 -4.74 2.33 0.13
CA LEU A 93 -3.49 2.24 0.90
C LEU A 93 -3.07 3.58 1.53
N GLN A 94 -3.23 4.71 0.84
CA GLN A 94 -2.95 6.04 1.41
C GLN A 94 -3.87 6.37 2.60
N ALA A 95 -5.08 5.80 2.58
CA ALA A 95 -6.10 6.00 3.60
C ALA A 95 -5.98 5.04 4.79
N LEU A 96 -5.00 4.13 4.76
CA LEU A 96 -4.74 3.17 5.84
C LEU A 96 -4.62 3.91 7.20
N PRO A 97 -5.36 3.49 8.23
CA PRO A 97 -5.31 4.14 9.53
C PRO A 97 -3.91 4.06 10.15
N GLU A 98 -3.57 5.06 10.97
CA GLU A 98 -2.35 5.00 11.76
C GLU A 98 -2.36 3.81 12.73
N ASN A 99 -1.16 3.33 13.10
CA ASN A 99 -1.01 2.12 13.91
C ASN A 99 -1.84 2.12 15.20
N MET A 100 -1.97 3.27 15.87
CA MET A 100 -2.75 3.38 17.10
C MET A 100 -4.25 3.14 16.91
N TYR A 101 -4.78 3.33 15.69
CA TYR A 101 -6.18 3.11 15.36
C TYR A 101 -6.45 1.72 14.78
N LEU A 102 -5.42 0.97 14.40
CA LEU A 102 -5.56 -0.39 13.87
C LEU A 102 -5.95 -1.42 14.94
N SER A 103 -5.85 -1.06 16.22
CA SER A 103 -6.40 -1.84 17.35
C SER A 103 -7.82 -1.42 17.74
N ASP A 104 -8.32 -0.29 17.23
CA ASP A 104 -9.69 0.18 17.49
C ASP A 104 -10.67 -0.43 16.47
N LYS A 105 -11.53 -1.33 16.96
CA LYS A 105 -12.57 -1.99 16.15
C LYS A 105 -13.50 -1.01 15.44
N LYS A 106 -13.80 0.16 16.03
CA LYS A 106 -14.67 1.16 15.40
C LYS A 106 -13.95 1.83 14.24
N ALA A 107 -12.68 2.21 14.42
CA ALA A 107 -11.87 2.81 13.38
C ALA A 107 -11.63 1.83 12.22
N VAL A 108 -11.27 0.58 12.53
CA VAL A 108 -11.10 -0.50 11.54
C VAL A 108 -12.41 -0.75 10.77
N SER A 109 -13.54 -0.89 11.46
CA SER A 109 -14.86 -1.08 10.83
C SER A 109 -15.24 0.09 9.91
N ALA A 110 -14.98 1.32 10.34
CA ALA A 110 -15.22 2.52 9.53
C ALA A 110 -14.33 2.54 8.28
N PHE A 111 -13.05 2.20 8.41
CA PHE A 111 -12.11 2.07 7.29
C PHE A 111 -12.56 1.00 6.29
N ASN A 112 -12.84 -0.22 6.77
CA ASN A 112 -13.30 -1.33 5.92
C ASN A 112 -14.56 -0.93 5.14
N LYS A 113 -15.53 -0.29 5.81
CA LYS A 113 -16.77 0.17 5.17
C LYS A 113 -16.53 1.27 4.12
N THR A 114 -15.64 2.21 4.41
CA THR A 114 -15.45 3.42 3.61
C THR A 114 -14.58 3.18 2.39
N TYR A 115 -13.54 2.36 2.53
CA TYR A 115 -12.53 2.16 1.50
C TYR A 115 -12.60 0.75 0.90
N ILE A 116 -12.37 -0.29 1.70
CA ILE A 116 -12.27 -1.67 1.20
C ILE A 116 -13.59 -2.16 0.57
N ARG A 117 -14.72 -2.01 1.26
CA ARG A 117 -16.02 -2.46 0.74
C ARG A 117 -16.49 -1.64 -0.47
N LYS A 118 -16.10 -0.37 -0.57
CA LYS A 118 -16.40 0.44 -1.76
C LYS A 118 -15.56 -0.01 -2.94
N PHE A 119 -14.26 -0.21 -2.73
CA PHE A 119 -13.35 -0.78 -3.71
C PHE A 119 -13.87 -2.14 -4.23
N ASN A 120 -14.18 -3.06 -3.33
CA ASN A 120 -14.65 -4.42 -3.66
C ASN A 120 -16.02 -4.45 -4.36
N LYS A 121 -16.79 -3.35 -4.34
CA LYS A 121 -18.02 -3.20 -5.13
C LYS A 121 -17.75 -2.69 -6.55
N LYS A 122 -16.68 -1.91 -6.72
CA LYS A 122 -16.26 -1.34 -8.00
C LYS A 122 -15.49 -2.36 -8.85
N HIS A 123 -14.69 -3.20 -8.20
CA HIS A 123 -13.72 -4.08 -8.86
C HIS A 123 -13.98 -5.57 -8.63
N MET A 124 -13.52 -6.39 -9.58
CA MET A 124 -13.59 -7.86 -9.47
C MET A 124 -12.52 -8.42 -8.52
N SER A 125 -11.32 -7.81 -8.50
CA SER A 125 -10.31 -8.10 -7.49
C SER A 125 -10.81 -7.59 -6.14
N ARG A 126 -10.78 -8.47 -5.13
CA ARG A 126 -11.25 -8.14 -3.78
C ARG A 126 -10.07 -7.99 -2.85
N LEU A 127 -9.93 -6.80 -2.26
CA LEU A 127 -9.00 -6.59 -1.15
C LEU A 127 -9.60 -7.21 0.13
N PRO A 128 -8.80 -7.89 0.96
CA PRO A 128 -9.29 -8.45 2.23
C PRO A 128 -9.54 -7.34 3.25
N GLU A 129 -10.52 -7.53 4.14
CA GLU A 129 -10.77 -6.59 5.23
C GLU A 129 -9.68 -6.66 6.33
N ILE A 130 -9.45 -5.55 7.03
CA ILE A 130 -8.62 -5.51 8.25
C ILE A 130 -9.43 -6.14 9.41
N VAL A 131 -8.80 -6.95 10.26
CA VAL A 131 -9.45 -7.74 11.33
C VAL A 131 -9.23 -7.19 12.73
#